data_AF-A0A8A1M959-F1
#
_entry.id   AF-A0A8A1M959-F1
#
_cell.length_a   1.000
_cell.length_b   1.000
_cell.length_c   1.000
_cell.angle_alpha   90.00
_cell.angle_beta   90.00
_cell.angle_gamma   90.00
#
_symmetry.space_group_name_H-M   'P 1'
#
loop_
_entity.id
_entity.type
_entity.pdbx_description
1 polymer ?
#
loop_
_entity_poly.entity_id
_entity_poly.type
_entity_poly.pdbx_seq_one_letter_code
_entity_poly.pdbx_strand_id
1 'polypeptide(L)'
;MQYDARHSGLFADTKKFRPTWLQTSLKLYRRSRTVITNTWCFFPAASTLVPRSVLILNGNSWPSSKYNFNPHILIVQRQLQRVYHRSIMESLRAVLRMRQDIKQRINELGRPLECLISAETSDDIQKYLRDFLTEFDKLSQVFASLAGFTILALSKDLEPLERDQFRAQIASLWEVFGRMKQIECTCTLCHALEGNALRRGLVYIEEQICDLQVVCEEGTEQLKVDLEMSESAN
;
A
#
# COMPACT_ATOMS: atom_id res chain seq x y z
N MET A 1 43.17 -15.44 33.91
CA MET A 1 43.67 -15.63 32.52
C MET A 1 43.12 -14.51 31.67
N GLN A 2 44.01 -13.89 30.89
CA GLN A 2 43.80 -12.69 30.10
C GLN A 2 42.71 -12.86 29.03
N TYR A 3 41.94 -11.78 28.84
CA TYR A 3 41.12 -11.53 27.67
C TYR A 3 42.02 -11.40 26.42
N ASP A 4 41.68 -12.10 25.34
CA ASP A 4 42.14 -11.74 24.01
C ASP A 4 40.92 -11.54 23.10
N ALA A 5 40.62 -10.26 22.90
CA ALA A 5 39.66 -9.75 21.93
C ALA A 5 40.40 -9.58 20.60
N ARG A 6 40.13 -10.44 19.62
CA ARG A 6 40.47 -10.19 18.21
C ARG A 6 39.76 -11.23 17.33
N HIS A 7 38.52 -10.93 16.95
CA HIS A 7 37.90 -11.24 15.64
C HIS A 7 36.45 -10.75 15.65
N SER A 8 36.27 -9.45 15.87
CA SER A 8 35.02 -8.73 15.65
C SER A 8 35.31 -7.70 14.56
N GLY A 9 34.96 -8.07 13.33
CA GLY A 9 35.27 -7.27 12.15
C GLY A 9 34.36 -7.62 10.99
N LEU A 10 33.05 -7.70 11.21
CA LEU A 10 32.01 -7.51 10.20
C LEU A 10 30.69 -7.34 10.99
N PHE A 11 29.85 -6.37 10.62
CA PHE A 11 28.64 -5.94 11.35
C PHE A 11 28.86 -5.01 12.54
N ALA A 12 29.54 -3.90 12.29
CA ALA A 12 29.28 -2.67 13.02
C ALA A 12 28.06 -1.95 12.41
N ASP A 13 27.15 -1.51 13.29
CA ASP A 13 26.22 -0.39 13.10
C ASP A 13 24.87 -0.66 12.39
N THR A 14 23.98 -1.44 13.02
CA THR A 14 22.57 -1.59 12.60
C THR A 14 21.67 -0.39 12.96
N LYS A 15 22.20 0.69 13.55
CA LYS A 15 21.42 1.91 13.83
C LYS A 15 21.26 2.88 12.65
N LYS A 16 21.77 2.53 11.46
CA LYS A 16 21.73 3.43 10.28
C LYS A 16 21.12 2.85 9.00
N PHE A 17 20.51 1.67 9.02
CA PHE A 17 19.78 1.18 7.86
C PHE A 17 18.33 1.68 7.86
N ARG A 18 18.15 2.99 7.62
CA ARG A 18 16.91 3.48 7.00
C ARG A 18 17.10 3.28 5.50
N PRO A 19 16.39 2.36 4.83
CA PRO A 19 16.59 2.18 3.42
C PRO A 19 16.24 3.49 2.70
N THR A 20 17.10 3.90 1.77
CA THR A 20 17.12 5.22 1.12
C THR A 20 15.77 5.56 0.47
N TRP A 21 14.95 4.56 0.15
CA TRP A 21 13.58 4.73 -0.33
C TRP A 21 12.62 5.36 0.71
N LEU A 22 12.82 5.16 2.02
CA LEU A 22 11.93 5.62 3.09
C LEU A 22 12.19 7.11 3.37
N GLN A 23 13.44 7.54 3.26
CA GLN A 23 13.78 8.96 3.25
C GLN A 23 13.37 9.64 1.95
N THR A 24 13.39 8.93 0.82
CA THR A 24 12.97 9.47 -0.48
C THR A 24 11.46 9.61 -0.54
N SER A 25 10.66 8.67 -0.03
CA SER A 25 9.20 8.76 0.02
C SER A 25 8.70 9.83 1.01
N LEU A 26 9.31 9.96 2.20
CA LEU A 26 8.99 11.06 3.14
C LEU A 26 9.46 12.44 2.64
N LYS A 27 10.58 12.51 1.91
CA LYS A 27 11.02 13.74 1.24
C LYS A 27 10.15 14.07 0.03
N LEU A 28 9.68 13.07 -0.72
CA LEU A 28 8.73 13.25 -1.83
C LEU A 28 7.38 13.72 -1.28
N TYR A 29 6.87 13.12 -0.20
CA TYR A 29 5.64 13.57 0.46
C TYR A 29 5.72 15.02 0.96
N ARG A 30 6.87 15.46 1.51
CA ARG A 30 7.10 16.88 1.86
C ARG A 30 7.40 17.80 0.67
N ARG A 31 7.87 17.28 -0.47
CA ARG A 31 8.10 18.05 -1.71
C ARG A 31 6.90 18.11 -2.65
N SER A 32 5.91 17.24 -2.51
CA SER A 32 4.71 17.22 -3.38
C SER A 32 3.81 18.44 -3.26
N ARG A 33 4.12 19.41 -2.38
CA ARG A 33 3.53 20.76 -2.44
C ARG A 33 4.09 21.63 -3.57
N THR A 34 5.15 21.18 -4.26
CA THR A 34 5.74 21.92 -5.38
C THR A 34 6.44 20.96 -6.34
N VAL A 35 5.77 20.70 -7.47
CA VAL A 35 6.29 20.08 -8.71
C VAL A 35 6.43 18.55 -8.69
N ILE A 36 5.55 17.85 -9.41
CA ILE A 36 5.76 16.47 -9.85
C ILE A 36 5.87 16.47 -11.37
N THR A 37 7.09 16.29 -11.87
CA THR A 37 7.37 15.85 -13.24
C THR A 37 7.77 14.38 -13.24
N ASN A 38 7.20 13.67 -14.21
CA ASN A 38 7.39 12.29 -14.66
C ASN A 38 8.71 11.60 -14.27
N THR A 39 8.63 10.42 -13.65
CA THR A 39 9.36 9.21 -14.11
C THR A 39 8.87 7.96 -13.38
N TRP A 40 8.11 7.10 -14.07
CA TRP A 40 8.12 5.64 -13.85
C TRP A 40 7.90 4.96 -15.20
N CYS A 41 8.96 4.32 -15.71
CA CYS A 41 8.93 3.39 -16.84
C CYS A 41 9.61 2.10 -16.38
N PHE A 42 8.95 0.97 -16.58
CA PHE A 42 9.47 -0.27 -17.18
C PHE A 42 8.50 -1.43 -16.89
N PHE A 43 7.72 -1.84 -17.90
CA PHE A 43 7.40 -3.25 -18.23
C PHE A 43 7.00 -3.30 -19.72
N PRO A 44 7.35 -4.37 -20.47
CA PRO A 44 7.37 -4.38 -21.92
C PRO A 44 5.99 -4.66 -22.54
N ALA A 45 5.82 -4.13 -23.75
CA ALA A 45 4.61 -4.19 -24.56
C ALA A 45 4.41 -5.55 -25.26
N ALA A 46 3.14 -5.97 -25.33
CA ALA A 46 2.54 -6.75 -26.42
C ALA A 46 1.02 -6.46 -26.40
N SER A 47 0.53 -5.59 -27.28
CA SER A 47 -0.31 -5.90 -28.47
C SER A 47 -1.63 -6.59 -28.09
N THR A 48 -2.84 -6.06 -28.34
CA THR A 48 -3.41 -5.69 -29.65
C THR A 48 -4.72 -4.86 -29.52
N LEU A 49 -4.80 -3.78 -30.33
CA LEU A 49 -5.93 -3.25 -31.13
C LEU A 49 -7.40 -3.38 -30.67
N VAL A 50 -8.11 -2.23 -30.63
CA VAL A 50 -9.48 -1.93 -31.18
C VAL A 50 -9.83 -0.46 -30.81
N PRO A 51 -10.66 0.29 -31.59
CA PRO A 51 -10.20 1.52 -32.23
C PRO A 51 -10.57 2.84 -31.53
N ARG A 52 -9.73 3.85 -31.84
CA ARG A 52 -9.93 5.29 -31.61
C ARG A 52 -11.21 5.79 -32.28
N SER A 53 -12.05 6.46 -31.49
CA SER A 53 -12.92 7.54 -31.99
C SER A 53 -12.70 8.77 -31.12
N VAL A 54 -11.59 9.48 -31.38
CA VAL A 54 -11.39 10.86 -30.91
C VAL A 54 -11.12 11.69 -32.16
N LEU A 55 -12.15 12.39 -32.63
CA LEU A 55 -11.97 13.48 -33.57
C LEU A 55 -11.40 14.67 -32.79
N ILE A 56 -10.08 14.83 -32.93
CA ILE A 56 -9.33 16.03 -32.61
C ILE A 56 -9.75 17.10 -33.63
N LEU A 57 -10.34 18.20 -33.18
CA LEU A 57 -10.32 19.45 -33.94
C LEU A 57 -9.12 20.26 -33.44
N ASN A 58 -8.04 20.17 -34.21
CA ASN A 58 -6.84 20.97 -34.04
C ASN A 58 -7.12 22.38 -34.58
N GLY A 59 -6.58 23.37 -33.88
CA GLY A 59 -6.89 24.78 -34.08
C GLY A 59 -6.54 25.31 -35.46
N ASN A 60 -7.39 26.21 -35.94
CA ASN A 60 -7.04 27.34 -36.79
C ASN A 60 -8.10 28.44 -36.58
N SER A 61 -7.60 29.66 -36.32
CA SER A 61 -8.31 30.95 -36.36
C SER A 61 -9.63 31.08 -35.60
N TRP A 62 -9.64 31.90 -34.55
CA TRP A 62 -10.86 32.42 -33.95
C TRP A 62 -11.53 33.43 -34.89
N PRO A 63 -12.82 33.26 -35.25
CA PRO A 63 -13.70 34.38 -35.45
C PRO A 63 -14.59 34.55 -34.22
N SER A 64 -14.62 35.78 -33.70
CA SER A 64 -15.56 36.26 -32.70
C SER A 64 -16.99 35.93 -33.11
N SER A 65 -17.54 34.83 -32.61
CA SER A 65 -18.93 34.44 -32.81
C SER A 65 -19.47 33.79 -31.55
N LYS A 66 -20.63 34.28 -31.13
CA LYS A 66 -21.34 33.97 -29.90
C LYS A 66 -21.45 32.45 -29.70
N TYR A 67 -20.73 31.92 -28.71
CA TYR A 67 -20.96 30.56 -28.24
C TYR A 67 -22.34 30.48 -27.61
N ASN A 68 -23.30 29.94 -28.35
CA ASN A 68 -24.52 29.39 -27.78
C ASN A 68 -24.10 28.20 -26.91
N PHE A 69 -23.95 28.45 -25.61
CA PHE A 69 -23.76 27.41 -24.61
C PHE A 69 -24.95 26.46 -24.70
N ASN A 70 -24.75 25.23 -25.21
CA ASN A 70 -25.79 24.23 -25.25
C ASN A 70 -25.96 23.64 -23.84
N PRO A 71 -27.05 23.95 -23.11
CA PRO A 71 -27.24 23.50 -21.73
C PRO A 71 -27.31 21.97 -21.63
N HIS A 72 -27.67 21.27 -22.71
CA HIS A 72 -27.71 19.80 -22.72
C HIS A 72 -26.32 19.15 -22.62
N ILE A 73 -25.28 19.77 -23.19
CA ILE A 73 -23.90 19.26 -23.08
C ILE A 73 -23.41 19.39 -21.63
N LEU A 74 -23.72 20.50 -20.97
CA LEU A 74 -23.40 20.73 -19.55
C LEU A 74 -24.14 19.76 -18.63
N ILE A 75 -25.40 19.42 -18.93
CA ILE A 75 -26.19 18.47 -18.14
C ILE A 75 -25.60 17.05 -18.26
N VAL A 76 -25.29 16.60 -19.48
CA VAL A 76 -24.68 15.27 -19.71
C VAL A 76 -23.30 15.17 -19.06
N GLN A 77 -22.48 16.22 -19.17
CA GLN A 77 -21.16 16.26 -18.53
C GLN A 77 -21.27 16.19 -17.00
N ARG A 78 -22.20 16.92 -16.38
CA ARG A 78 -22.45 16.85 -14.93
C ARG A 78 -23.00 15.49 -14.50
N GLN A 79 -23.84 14.86 -15.31
CA GLN A 79 -24.35 13.51 -15.02
C GLN A 79 -23.23 12.46 -15.07
N LEU A 80 -22.39 12.50 -16.10
CA LEU A 80 -21.21 11.63 -16.20
C LEU A 80 -20.26 11.83 -15.02
N GLN A 81 -19.94 13.08 -14.68
CA GLN A 81 -19.06 13.40 -13.55
C GLN A 81 -19.59 12.86 -12.22
N ARG A 82 -20.92 12.92 -11.98
CA ARG A 82 -21.56 12.32 -10.80
C ARG A 82 -21.49 10.80 -10.78
N VAL A 83 -21.63 10.14 -11.94
CA VAL A 83 -21.53 8.68 -12.04
C VAL A 83 -20.10 8.22 -11.74
N TYR A 84 -19.09 8.91 -12.30
CA TYR A 84 -17.68 8.61 -12.01
C TYR A 84 -17.33 8.88 -10.55
N HIS A 85 -17.74 10.02 -9.99
CA HIS A 85 -17.51 10.34 -8.58
C HIS A 85 -18.12 9.28 -7.63
N ARG A 86 -19.36 8.85 -7.88
CA ARG A 86 -20.01 7.78 -7.10
C ARG A 86 -19.19 6.48 -7.14
N SER A 87 -18.64 6.12 -8.30
CA SER A 87 -17.81 4.91 -8.46
C SER A 87 -16.47 4.99 -7.72
N ILE A 88 -15.84 6.17 -7.64
CA ILE A 88 -14.61 6.38 -6.86
C ILE A 88 -14.91 6.28 -5.36
N MET A 89 -15.97 6.92 -4.88
CA MET A 89 -16.35 6.88 -3.47
C MET A 89 -16.68 5.44 -3.02
N GLU A 90 -17.35 4.67 -3.87
CA GLU A 90 -17.54 3.23 -3.65
C GLU A 90 -16.21 2.47 -3.57
N SER A 91 -15.24 2.81 -4.43
CA SER A 91 -13.90 2.22 -4.42
C SER A 91 -13.11 2.60 -3.16
N LEU A 92 -13.15 3.85 -2.72
CA LEU A 92 -12.53 4.31 -1.47
C LEU A 92 -13.16 3.64 -0.25
N ARG A 93 -14.49 3.46 -0.23
CA ARG A 93 -15.17 2.68 0.82
C ARG A 93 -14.76 1.21 0.80
N ALA A 94 -14.55 0.62 -0.37
CA ALA A 94 -14.04 -0.75 -0.48
C ALA A 94 -12.59 -0.87 0.04
N VAL A 95 -11.74 0.12 -0.26
CA VAL A 95 -10.38 0.24 0.31
C VAL A 95 -10.44 0.38 1.83
N LEU A 96 -11.37 1.16 2.37
CA LEU A 96 -11.56 1.30 3.81
C LEU A 96 -11.95 -0.04 4.46
N ARG A 97 -12.87 -0.78 3.87
CA ARG A 97 -13.23 -2.14 4.34
C ARG A 97 -12.03 -3.06 4.33
N MET A 98 -11.26 -3.06 3.24
CA MET A 98 -10.03 -3.86 3.14
C MET A 98 -9.02 -3.51 4.25
N ARG A 99 -8.84 -2.21 4.58
CA ARG A 99 -7.98 -1.80 5.70
C ARG A 99 -8.51 -2.26 7.06
N GLN A 100 -9.82 -2.22 7.27
CA GLN A 100 -10.45 -2.73 8.50
C GLN A 100 -10.27 -4.25 8.62
N ASP A 101 -10.43 -4.98 7.52
CA ASP A 101 -10.18 -6.43 7.47
C ASP A 101 -8.71 -6.73 7.79
N ILE A 102 -7.75 -6.00 7.20
CA ILE A 102 -6.32 -6.11 7.53
C ILE A 102 -6.10 -5.90 9.04
N LYS A 103 -6.64 -4.82 9.60
CA LYS A 103 -6.51 -4.51 11.04
C LYS A 103 -7.05 -5.65 11.91
N GLN A 104 -8.23 -6.17 11.57
CA GLN A 104 -8.81 -7.30 12.28
C GLN A 104 -7.91 -8.54 12.20
N ARG A 105 -7.42 -8.88 11.00
CA ARG A 105 -6.53 -10.04 10.81
C ARG A 105 -5.22 -9.89 11.58
N ILE A 106 -4.64 -8.70 11.64
CA ILE A 106 -3.44 -8.45 12.46
C ILE A 106 -3.73 -8.69 13.94
N ASN A 107 -4.88 -8.24 14.46
CA ASN A 107 -5.26 -8.49 15.85
C ASN A 107 -5.45 -10.00 16.13
N GLU A 108 -6.00 -10.74 15.17
CA GLU A 108 -6.16 -12.20 15.27
C GLU A 108 -4.81 -12.94 15.34
N LEU A 109 -3.72 -12.36 14.82
CA LEU A 109 -2.36 -12.90 14.94
C LEU A 109 -1.75 -12.75 16.34
N GLY A 110 -2.33 -11.93 17.23
CA GLY A 110 -1.77 -11.64 18.54
C GLY A 110 -1.50 -12.89 19.38
N ARG A 111 -2.48 -13.81 19.45
CA ARG A 111 -2.33 -15.05 20.22
C ARG A 111 -1.32 -16.02 19.57
N PRO A 112 -1.39 -16.34 18.27
CA PRO A 112 -0.35 -17.13 17.60
C PRO A 112 1.07 -16.56 17.80
N LEU A 113 1.23 -15.24 17.73
CA LEU A 113 2.50 -14.57 17.95
C LEU A 113 3.00 -14.71 19.39
N GLU A 114 2.12 -14.50 20.38
CA GLU A 114 2.45 -14.69 21.79
C GLU A 114 2.92 -16.13 22.09
N CYS A 115 2.21 -17.14 21.56
CA CYS A 115 2.62 -18.54 21.69
C CYS A 115 3.99 -18.80 21.05
N LEU A 116 4.25 -18.21 19.88
CA LEU A 116 5.52 -18.36 19.16
C LEU A 116 6.70 -17.75 19.94
N ILE A 117 6.53 -16.56 20.51
CA ILE A 117 7.58 -15.84 21.26
C ILE A 117 7.85 -16.52 22.61
N SER A 118 6.80 -16.97 23.30
CA SER A 118 6.89 -17.62 24.62
C SER A 118 7.39 -19.06 24.58
N ALA A 119 7.41 -19.71 23.42
CA ALA A 119 7.85 -21.08 23.27
C ALA A 119 9.31 -21.26 23.72
N GLU A 120 9.61 -22.24 24.56
CA GLU A 120 10.97 -22.46 25.09
C GLU A 120 11.78 -23.46 24.24
N THR A 121 11.12 -24.50 23.75
CA THR A 121 11.75 -25.60 23.03
C THR A 121 11.74 -25.36 21.51
N SER A 122 12.75 -25.88 20.80
CA SER A 122 12.80 -25.79 19.34
C SER A 122 11.58 -26.45 18.69
N ASP A 123 11.11 -27.58 19.22
CA ASP A 123 9.96 -28.31 18.68
C ASP A 123 8.66 -27.49 18.81
N ASP A 124 8.46 -26.84 19.95
CA ASP A 124 7.33 -25.94 20.17
C ASP A 124 7.40 -24.73 19.25
N ILE A 125 8.58 -24.11 19.08
CA ILE A 125 8.77 -22.99 18.16
C ILE A 125 8.39 -23.42 16.74
N GLN A 126 8.85 -24.58 16.26
CA GLN A 126 8.55 -25.05 14.92
C GLN A 126 7.06 -25.34 14.73
N LYS A 127 6.38 -25.84 15.77
CA LYS A 127 4.92 -26.02 15.76
C LYS A 127 4.21 -24.67 15.68
N TYR A 128 4.49 -23.76 16.60
CA TYR A 128 3.81 -22.46 16.65
C TYR A 128 4.14 -21.58 15.44
N LEU A 129 5.31 -21.74 14.82
CA LEU A 129 5.66 -21.01 13.60
C LEU A 129 4.80 -21.47 12.42
N ARG A 130 4.47 -22.77 12.33
CA ARG A 130 3.49 -23.29 11.34
C ARG A 130 2.08 -22.78 11.61
N ASP A 131 1.65 -22.79 12.87
CA ASP A 131 0.33 -22.30 13.27
C ASP A 131 0.22 -20.79 12.96
N PHE A 132 1.27 -20.01 13.28
CA PHE A 132 1.38 -18.60 12.95
C PHE A 132 1.29 -18.35 11.44
N LEU A 133 2.08 -19.07 10.63
CA LEU A 133 2.06 -18.94 9.17
C LEU A 133 0.68 -19.26 8.58
N THR A 134 -0.04 -20.22 9.16
CA THR A 134 -1.39 -20.58 8.72
C THR A 134 -2.38 -19.43 8.96
N GLU A 135 -2.31 -18.78 10.11
CA GLU A 135 -3.12 -17.58 10.38
C GLU A 135 -2.65 -16.37 9.56
N PHE A 136 -1.34 -16.25 9.33
CA PHE A 136 -0.74 -15.19 8.51
C PHE A 136 -1.14 -15.27 7.03
N ASP A 137 -1.37 -16.47 6.49
CA ASP A 137 -1.88 -16.63 5.12
C ASP A 137 -3.27 -15.99 4.94
N LYS A 138 -4.13 -16.05 5.96
CA LYS A 138 -5.44 -15.39 5.92
C LYS A 138 -5.32 -13.88 5.78
N LEU A 139 -4.29 -13.27 6.37
CA LEU A 139 -3.99 -11.85 6.17
C LEU A 139 -3.58 -11.58 4.71
N SER A 140 -2.78 -12.45 4.10
CA SER A 140 -2.37 -12.34 2.69
C SER A 140 -3.56 -12.37 1.73
N GLN A 141 -4.59 -13.16 2.03
CA GLN A 141 -5.79 -13.29 1.21
C GLN A 141 -6.59 -11.98 1.11
N VAL A 142 -6.54 -11.11 2.12
CA VAL A 142 -7.21 -9.80 2.10
C VAL A 142 -6.70 -8.93 0.94
N PHE A 143 -5.47 -9.15 0.49
CA PHE A 143 -4.84 -8.39 -0.58
C PHE A 143 -5.20 -8.85 -2.01
N ALA A 144 -6.04 -9.87 -2.16
CA ALA A 144 -6.44 -10.38 -3.49
C ALA A 144 -7.06 -9.30 -4.40
N SER A 145 -7.72 -8.28 -3.83
CA SER A 145 -8.37 -7.19 -4.56
C SER A 145 -7.43 -6.02 -4.91
N LEU A 146 -6.20 -5.96 -4.36
CA LEU A 146 -5.30 -4.82 -4.49
C LEU A 146 -4.92 -4.53 -5.96
N ALA A 147 -4.74 -5.58 -6.76
CA ALA A 147 -4.45 -5.44 -8.19
C ALA A 147 -5.60 -4.74 -8.94
N GLY A 148 -6.85 -5.07 -8.62
CA GLY A 148 -8.02 -4.43 -9.20
C GLY A 148 -8.08 -2.94 -8.88
N PHE A 149 -7.84 -2.57 -7.62
CA PHE A 149 -7.77 -1.16 -7.24
C PHE A 149 -6.61 -0.42 -7.89
N THR A 150 -5.48 -1.09 -8.12
CA THR A 150 -4.33 -0.51 -8.82
C THR A 150 -4.69 -0.15 -10.26
N ILE A 151 -5.43 -1.02 -10.97
CA ILE A 151 -5.92 -0.74 -12.32
C ILE A 151 -6.84 0.48 -12.31
N LEU A 152 -7.76 0.56 -11.36
CA LEU A 152 -8.67 1.70 -11.21
C LEU A 152 -7.90 3.00 -10.94
N ALA A 153 -6.87 2.97 -10.09
CA ALA A 153 -6.04 4.13 -9.75
C ALA A 153 -5.22 4.65 -10.95
N LEU A 154 -4.97 3.81 -11.95
CA LEU A 154 -4.29 4.19 -13.18
C LEU A 154 -5.24 4.76 -14.24
N SER A 155 -6.56 4.66 -14.04
CA SER A 155 -7.54 5.20 -14.98
C SER A 155 -7.39 6.72 -15.16
N LYS A 156 -7.62 7.17 -16.40
CA LYS A 156 -7.55 8.59 -16.78
C LYS A 156 -8.89 9.31 -16.66
N ASP A 157 -9.94 8.61 -16.27
CA ASP A 157 -11.32 9.11 -16.29
C ASP A 157 -11.72 9.86 -15.01
N LEU A 158 -10.79 9.99 -14.04
CA LEU A 158 -11.04 10.60 -12.73
C LEU A 158 -10.60 12.07 -12.69
N GLU A 159 -11.23 12.91 -11.87
CA GLU A 159 -10.69 14.26 -11.62
C GLU A 159 -9.28 14.18 -11.01
N PRO A 160 -8.34 15.09 -11.33
CA PRO A 160 -6.95 14.97 -10.90
C PRO A 160 -6.77 14.82 -9.39
N LEU A 161 -7.52 15.60 -8.59
CA LEU A 161 -7.41 15.57 -7.13
C LEU A 161 -7.89 14.25 -6.54
N GLU A 162 -9.06 13.76 -6.96
CA GLU A 162 -9.64 12.48 -6.50
C GLU A 162 -8.76 11.30 -6.91
N ARG A 163 -8.20 11.37 -8.12
CA ARG A 163 -7.27 10.38 -8.64
C ARG A 163 -6.01 10.31 -7.80
N ASP A 164 -5.44 11.46 -7.45
CA ASP A 164 -4.21 11.53 -6.66
C ASP A 164 -4.43 11.06 -5.22
N GLN A 165 -5.58 11.39 -4.62
CA GLN A 165 -6.00 10.85 -3.32
C GLN A 165 -6.14 9.32 -3.37
N PHE A 166 -6.88 8.80 -4.35
CA PHE A 166 -7.07 7.36 -4.50
C PHE A 166 -5.74 6.63 -4.74
N ARG A 167 -4.86 7.20 -5.59
CA ARG A 167 -3.50 6.67 -5.82
C ARG A 167 -2.67 6.63 -4.55
N ALA A 168 -2.73 7.67 -3.71
CA ALA A 168 -2.02 7.69 -2.43
C ALA A 168 -2.51 6.55 -1.52
N GLN A 169 -3.81 6.29 -1.50
CA GLN A 169 -4.40 5.20 -0.71
C GLN A 169 -3.95 3.82 -1.21
N ILE A 170 -3.92 3.62 -2.54
CA ILE A 170 -3.44 2.35 -3.12
C ILE A 170 -1.93 2.16 -2.91
N ALA A 171 -1.13 3.22 -3.04
CA ALA A 171 0.31 3.17 -2.78
C ALA A 171 0.59 2.78 -1.33
N SER A 172 -0.13 3.36 -0.37
CA SER A 172 -0.02 3.00 1.05
C SER A 172 -0.38 1.52 1.29
N LEU A 173 -1.41 0.98 0.63
CA LEU A 173 -1.73 -0.45 0.73
C LEU A 173 -0.62 -1.35 0.18
N TRP A 174 0.03 -0.97 -0.92
CA TRP A 174 1.19 -1.70 -1.45
C TRP A 174 2.37 -1.70 -0.48
N GLU A 175 2.59 -0.61 0.27
CA GLU A 175 3.61 -0.57 1.32
C GLU A 175 3.31 -1.57 2.45
N VAL A 176 2.05 -1.65 2.89
CA VAL A 176 1.59 -2.64 3.88
C VAL A 176 1.80 -4.06 3.35
N PHE A 177 1.40 -4.34 2.10
CA PHE A 177 1.61 -5.64 1.46
C PHE A 177 3.08 -6.01 1.36
N GLY A 178 3.95 -5.06 1.00
CA GLY A 178 5.39 -5.27 0.92
C GLY A 178 6.00 -5.67 2.27
N ARG A 179 5.60 -5.01 3.36
CA ARG A 179 6.03 -5.37 4.73
C ARG A 179 5.53 -6.75 5.12
N MET A 180 4.28 -7.07 4.82
CA MET A 180 3.71 -8.39 5.06
C MET A 180 4.53 -9.49 4.37
N LYS A 181 4.93 -9.28 3.11
CA LYS A 181 5.82 -10.24 2.40
C LYS A 181 7.20 -10.37 3.03
N GLN A 182 7.74 -9.32 3.64
CA GLN A 182 9.00 -9.41 4.39
C GLN A 182 8.85 -10.29 5.65
N ILE A 183 7.72 -10.17 6.36
CA ILE A 183 7.41 -11.01 7.52
C ILE A 183 7.29 -12.48 7.11
N GLU A 184 6.56 -12.78 6.04
CA GLU A 184 6.42 -14.15 5.49
C GLU A 184 7.78 -14.78 5.15
N CYS A 185 8.65 -14.02 4.47
CA CYS A 185 10.01 -14.45 4.17
C CYS A 185 10.81 -14.71 5.46
N THR A 186 10.69 -13.86 6.47
CA THR A 186 11.39 -14.02 7.73
C THR A 186 10.90 -15.27 8.47
N CYS A 187 9.60 -15.52 8.50
CA CYS A 187 9.03 -16.74 9.07
C CYS A 187 9.58 -17.99 8.38
N THR A 188 9.66 -17.96 7.05
CA THR A 188 10.25 -19.06 6.27
C THR A 188 11.72 -19.28 6.61
N LEU A 189 12.50 -18.21 6.78
CA LEU A 189 13.89 -18.30 7.21
C LEU A 189 14.01 -18.89 8.62
N CYS A 190 13.10 -18.54 9.54
CA CYS A 190 13.10 -19.07 10.89
C CYS A 190 12.93 -20.60 10.94
N HIS A 191 12.27 -21.22 9.96
CA HIS A 191 12.24 -22.69 9.86
C HIS A 191 13.63 -23.32 9.64
N ALA A 192 14.57 -22.58 9.06
CA ALA A 192 15.93 -23.05 8.77
C ALA A 192 16.98 -22.58 9.80
N LEU A 193 16.57 -21.81 10.82
CA LEU A 193 17.48 -21.26 11.82
C LEU A 193 17.36 -22.00 13.15
N GLU A 194 18.42 -21.92 13.96
CA GLU A 194 18.48 -22.53 15.29
C GLU A 194 19.03 -21.55 16.35
N GLY A 195 18.79 -21.88 17.61
CA GLY A 195 19.35 -21.19 18.78
C GLY A 195 19.13 -19.67 18.77
N ASN A 196 20.20 -18.91 19.03
CA ASN A 196 20.12 -17.46 19.12
C ASN A 196 19.73 -16.77 17.81
N ALA A 197 20.03 -17.36 16.65
CA ALA A 197 19.65 -16.78 15.36
C ALA A 197 18.13 -16.87 15.15
N LEU A 198 17.54 -18.03 15.46
CA LEU A 198 16.09 -18.22 15.46
C LEU A 198 15.40 -17.22 16.40
N ARG A 199 15.88 -17.10 17.64
CA ARG A 199 15.29 -16.15 18.62
C ARG A 199 15.30 -14.71 18.14
N ARG A 200 16.39 -14.25 17.52
CA ARG A 200 16.44 -12.92 16.91
C ARG A 200 15.45 -12.76 15.74
N GLY A 201 15.28 -13.81 14.94
CA GLY A 201 14.27 -13.84 13.88
C GLY A 201 12.85 -13.68 14.42
N LEU A 202 12.53 -14.37 15.52
CA LEU A 202 11.21 -14.27 16.17
C LEU A 202 10.95 -12.87 16.73
N VAL A 203 11.92 -12.28 17.44
CA VAL A 203 11.81 -10.89 17.94
C VAL A 203 11.61 -9.91 16.79
N TYR A 204 12.32 -10.09 15.68
CA TYR A 204 12.13 -9.25 14.50
C TYR A 204 10.72 -9.40 13.89
N ILE A 205 10.16 -10.62 13.86
CA ILE A 205 8.77 -10.85 13.42
C ILE A 205 7.79 -10.08 14.31
N GLU A 206 7.96 -10.15 15.64
CA GLU A 206 7.12 -9.43 16.60
C GLU A 206 7.17 -7.91 16.37
N GLU A 207 8.37 -7.34 16.25
CA GLU A 207 8.58 -5.92 15.94
C GLU A 207 7.87 -5.52 14.63
N GLN A 208 8.02 -6.33 13.57
CA GLN A 208 7.40 -6.03 12.28
C GLN A 208 5.87 -6.13 12.32
N ILE A 209 5.29 -7.05 13.09
CA ILE A 209 3.82 -7.13 13.26
C ILE A 209 3.30 -5.91 14.01
N CYS A 210 4.01 -5.46 15.05
CA CYS A 210 3.63 -4.25 15.80
C CYS A 210 3.69 -3.01 14.90
N ASP A 211 4.78 -2.85 14.14
CA ASP A 211 4.91 -1.78 13.15
C ASP A 211 3.79 -1.83 12.10
N LEU A 212 3.44 -3.03 11.61
CA LEU A 212 2.38 -3.21 10.63
C LEU A 212 1.02 -2.78 11.20
N GLN A 213 0.75 -3.09 12.47
CA GLN A 213 -0.47 -2.67 13.16
C GLN A 213 -0.59 -1.14 13.18
N VAL A 214 0.47 -0.43 13.61
CA VAL A 214 0.49 1.04 13.66
C VAL A 214 0.23 1.65 12.28
N VAL A 215 0.95 1.19 11.25
CA VAL A 215 0.79 1.72 9.88
C VAL A 215 -0.63 1.48 9.34
N CYS A 216 -1.22 0.32 9.65
CA CYS A 216 -2.58 0.02 9.25
C CYS A 216 -3.61 0.91 9.96
N GLU A 217 -3.42 1.20 11.24
CA GLU A 217 -4.28 2.09 12.01
C GLU A 217 -4.22 3.52 11.48
N GLU A 218 -3.01 4.08 11.34
CA GLU A 218 -2.81 5.42 10.79
C GLU A 218 -3.43 5.58 9.40
N GLY A 219 -3.20 4.61 8.52
CA GLY A 219 -3.77 4.62 7.16
C GLY A 219 -5.29 4.47 7.14
N THR A 220 -5.88 3.78 8.12
CA THR A 220 -7.33 3.65 8.26
C THR A 220 -7.96 4.96 8.71
N GLU A 221 -7.41 5.59 9.74
CA GLU A 221 -7.93 6.87 10.26
C GLU A 221 -7.78 8.00 9.24
N GLN A 222 -6.64 8.06 8.53
CA GLN A 222 -6.46 9.03 7.46
C GLN A 222 -7.52 8.89 6.36
N LEU A 223 -7.81 7.66 5.92
CA LEU A 223 -8.80 7.42 4.89
C LEU A 223 -10.23 7.77 5.34
N LYS A 224 -10.58 7.57 6.61
CA LYS A 224 -11.88 8.00 7.15
C LYS A 224 -12.03 9.52 7.06
N VAL A 225 -11.01 10.27 7.47
CA VAL A 225 -11.00 11.74 7.38
C VAL A 225 -11.12 12.18 5.92
N ASP A 226 -10.36 11.56 5.01
CA ASP A 226 -10.42 11.87 3.58
C ASP A 226 -11.83 11.64 3.00
N LEU A 227 -12.50 10.57 3.42
CA LEU A 227 -13.88 10.24 3.03
C LEU A 227 -14.89 11.26 3.59
N GLU A 228 -14.80 11.61 4.87
CA GLU A 228 -15.70 12.59 5.52
C GLU A 228 -15.58 13.98 4.87
N MET A 229 -14.35 14.40 4.54
CA MET A 229 -14.10 15.66 3.84
C MET A 229 -14.65 15.64 2.40
N SER A 230 -14.60 14.50 1.73
CA SER A 230 -15.12 14.34 0.37
C SER A 230 -16.65 14.26 0.31
N GLU A 231 -17.28 13.72 1.37
CA GLU A 231 -18.74 13.67 1.50
C GLU A 231 -19.37 15.00 1.91
N SER A 232 -18.66 15.83 2.69
CA SER A 232 -19.14 17.14 3.16
C SER A 232 -18.94 18.30 2.17
N ALA A 233 -18.11 18.12 1.15
CA ALA A 233 -17.85 19.13 0.11
C ALA A 233 -18.88 19.13 -1.05
N ASN A 234 -19.86 18.21 -1.03
CA ASN A 234 -20.89 18.01 -2.06
C ASN A 234 -22.32 18.26 -1.54
#